data_AF-A0A937VBT2-F1
#
_entry.id   AF-A0A937VBT2-F1
#
_cell.length_a   1.000
_cell.length_b   1.000
_cell.length_c   1.000
_cell.angle_alpha   90.00
_cell.angle_beta   90.00
_cell.angle_gamma   90.00
#
_symmetry.space_group_name_H-M   'P 1'
#
loop_
_entity.id
_entity.type
_entity.pdbx_description
1 polymer ?
#
loop_
_entity_poly.entity_id
_entity_poly.type
_entity_poly.pdbx_seq_one_letter_code
_entity_poly.pdbx_strand_id
1 'polypeptide(L)' 'MVTDKKMLDALDKIEKTIGPPTEKVAIPSLPEVCEKYHLIRPWVLILLPFIEQIPVYGKRIAAVIRFLMGIADTVCPLPA' A
#
# COMPACT_ATOMS: atom_id res chain seq x y z
N MET A 1 42.70 13.04 -3.60
CA MET A 1 41.82 13.92 -4.40
C MET A 1 41.32 13.24 -5.69
N VAL A 2 41.04 11.92 -5.67
CA VAL A 2 40.56 11.17 -6.86
C VAL A 2 39.22 10.49 -6.57
N THR A 3 38.90 10.27 -5.30
CA THR A 3 37.67 9.65 -4.80
C THR A 3 36.46 10.53 -5.06
N ASP A 4 36.58 11.85 -4.91
CA ASP A 4 35.49 12.80 -5.02
C ASP A 4 34.93 12.87 -6.45
N LYS A 5 35.82 12.87 -7.46
CA LYS A 5 35.41 12.88 -8.88
C LYS A 5 34.71 11.60 -9.29
N LYS A 6 35.21 10.43 -8.87
CA LYS A 6 34.58 9.14 -9.20
C LYS A 6 33.23 8.97 -8.49
N MET A 7 33.10 9.51 -7.29
CA MET A 7 31.85 9.50 -6.55
C MET A 7 30.81 10.43 -7.20
N LEU A 8 31.20 11.64 -7.60
CA LEU A 8 30.34 12.58 -8.32
C LEU A 8 29.85 12.01 -9.67
N ASP A 9 30.72 11.34 -10.42
CA ASP A 9 30.37 10.71 -11.70
C ASP A 9 29.38 9.53 -11.51
N ALA A 10 29.55 8.78 -10.42
CA ALA A 10 28.62 7.71 -10.06
C ALA A 10 27.25 8.26 -9.65
N LEU A 11 27.20 9.37 -8.90
CA LEU A 11 25.95 10.03 -8.53
C LEU A 11 25.21 10.59 -9.77
N ASP A 12 25.93 11.26 -10.68
CA ASP A 12 25.36 11.82 -11.92
C ASP A 12 24.76 10.71 -12.79
N LYS A 13 25.45 9.56 -12.86
CA LYS A 13 24.96 8.38 -13.59
C LYS A 13 23.73 7.76 -12.95
N ILE A 14 23.62 7.77 -11.62
CA ILE A 14 22.44 7.29 -10.89
C ILE A 14 21.26 8.23 -11.16
N GLU A 15 21.45 9.54 -11.06
CA GLU A 15 20.42 10.56 -11.29
C GLU A 15 19.88 10.53 -12.73
N LYS A 16 20.78 10.31 -13.70
CA LYS A 16 20.43 10.16 -15.13
C LYS A 16 19.76 8.83 -15.48
N THR A 17 20.00 7.78 -14.68
CA THR A 17 19.40 6.44 -14.90
C THR A 17 18.04 6.32 -14.22
N ILE A 18 17.86 6.97 -13.08
CA ILE A 18 16.60 6.93 -12.32
C ILE A 18 15.59 7.95 -12.87
N GLY A 19 16.06 8.97 -13.60
CA GLY A 19 15.22 10.10 -14.01
C GLY A 19 14.69 10.85 -12.78
N PRO A 20 14.01 11.99 -12.93
CA PRO A 20 13.23 12.49 -11.80
C PRO A 20 12.28 11.35 -11.37
N PRO A 21 12.06 11.11 -10.06
CA PRO A 21 11.07 10.15 -9.58
C PRO A 21 9.68 10.62 -10.00
N THR A 22 9.35 10.43 -11.27
CA THR A 22 8.08 10.74 -11.91
C THR A 22 7.37 9.48 -12.31
N GLU A 23 7.55 8.40 -11.55
CA GLU A 23 6.36 7.65 -11.22
C GLU A 23 5.70 8.45 -10.10
N LYS A 24 4.93 9.47 -10.52
CA LYS A 24 3.89 10.02 -9.67
C LYS A 24 2.95 8.85 -9.43
N VAL A 25 3.27 8.00 -8.45
CA VAL A 25 2.26 7.25 -7.73
C VAL A 25 1.39 8.37 -7.19
N ALA A 26 0.36 8.72 -7.95
CA ALA A 26 -0.58 9.75 -7.57
C ALA A 26 -1.13 9.21 -6.26
N ILE A 27 -0.62 9.75 -5.14
CA ILE A 27 -1.03 9.32 -3.82
C ILE A 27 -2.52 9.61 -3.83
N PRO A 28 -3.36 8.58 -3.94
CA PRO A 28 -4.78 8.80 -4.11
C PRO A 28 -5.22 9.67 -2.94
N SER A 29 -6.03 10.69 -3.24
CA SER A 29 -6.48 11.57 -2.17
C SER A 29 -7.19 10.71 -1.12
N LEU A 30 -6.98 11.00 0.17
CA LEU A 30 -7.66 10.29 1.26
C LEU A 30 -9.15 10.01 0.98
N PRO A 31 -9.96 10.98 0.47
CA PRO A 31 -11.37 10.71 0.15
C PRO A 31 -11.56 9.64 -0.93
N GLU A 32 -10.76 9.62 -2.00
CA GLU A 32 -10.85 8.59 -3.05
C GLU A 32 -10.49 7.20 -2.51
N VAL A 33 -9.49 7.11 -1.63
CA VAL A 33 -9.12 5.86 -0.97
C VAL A 33 -10.25 5.37 -0.09
N CYS A 34 -10.89 6.27 0.67
CA CYS A 34 -11.99 5.93 1.54
C CYS A 34 -13.24 5.50 0.77
N GLU A 35 -13.58 6.15 -0.35
CA GLU A 35 -14.68 5.69 -1.22
C GLU A 35 -14.41 4.28 -1.77
N LYS A 36 -13.21 4.05 -2.29
CA LYS A 36 -12.82 2.73 -2.79
C LYS A 36 -12.88 1.69 -1.68
N TYR A 37 -12.36 2.02 -0.48
CA TYR A 37 -12.41 1.18 0.70
C TYR A 37 -13.84 0.81 1.08
N HIS A 38 -14.78 1.77 1.14
CA HIS A 38 -16.18 1.48 1.45
C HIS A 38 -16.85 0.57 0.43
N LEU A 39 -16.48 0.70 -0.84
CA LEU A 39 -17.01 -0.14 -1.90
C LEU A 39 -16.49 -1.59 -1.80
N ILE A 40 -15.23 -1.80 -1.41
CA ILE A 40 -14.64 -3.14 -1.24
C ILE A 40 -14.94 -3.77 0.13
N ARG A 41 -15.16 -2.97 1.18
CA ARG A 41 -15.41 -3.43 2.55
C ARG A 41 -16.46 -4.54 2.66
N PRO A 42 -17.67 -4.42 2.07
CA PRO A 42 -18.68 -5.48 2.15
C PRO A 42 -18.20 -6.77 1.46
N TRP A 43 -17.51 -6.68 0.33
CA TRP A 43 -16.95 -7.84 -0.36
C TRP A 43 -15.89 -8.53 0.48
N VAL A 44 -15.01 -7.78 1.13
CA VAL A 44 -13.98 -8.32 2.02
C VAL A 44 -14.61 -9.03 3.21
N LEU A 45 -15.68 -8.48 3.81
CA LEU A 45 -16.42 -9.13 4.90
C LEU A 45 -17.09 -10.43 4.46
N ILE A 46 -17.63 -10.49 3.23
CA ILE A 46 -18.23 -11.71 2.66
C ILE A 46 -17.16 -12.77 2.38
N LEU A 47 -15.98 -12.36 1.92
CA LEU A 47 -14.89 -13.26 1.53
C LEU A 47 -14.07 -13.76 2.74
N LEU A 48 -14.02 -12.98 3.81
CA LEU A 48 -13.31 -13.30 5.05
C LEU A 48 -13.59 -14.71 5.61
N PRO A 49 -14.86 -15.15 5.77
CA PRO A 49 -15.16 -16.51 6.25
C PRO A 49 -14.71 -17.60 5.28
N PHE A 50 -14.68 -17.34 3.96
CA PHE A 50 -14.15 -18.28 2.98
C PHE A 50 -12.63 -18.42 3.11
N ILE A 51 -11.92 -17.30 3.32
CA ILE A 51 -10.47 -17.31 3.55
C ILE A 51 -10.15 -18.04 4.86
N GLU A 52 -10.96 -17.90 5.91
CA GLU A 52 -10.77 -18.63 7.17
C GLU A 52 -10.92 -20.14 7.07
N GLN A 53 -11.68 -20.64 6.10
CA GLN A 53 -11.82 -22.07 5.84
C GLN A 53 -10.57 -22.70 5.20
N ILE A 54 -9.64 -21.90 4.68
CA ILE A 54 -8.41 -22.42 4.06
C ILE A 54 -7.52 -23.03 5.15
N PRO A 55 -7.26 -24.35 5.11
CA PRO A 55 -6.41 -24.99 6.11
C PRO A 55 -4.99 -24.41 6.05
N VAL A 56 -4.30 -24.43 7.20
CA VAL A 56 -2.92 -23.94 7.40
C VAL A 56 -2.79 -22.40 7.48
N TYR A 57 -3.27 -21.63 6.51
CA TYR A 57 -2.98 -20.19 6.42
C TYR A 57 -4.20 -19.27 6.58
N GLY A 58 -5.42 -19.79 6.38
CA GLY A 58 -6.65 -19.01 6.32
C GLY A 58 -6.88 -18.10 7.53
N LYS A 59 -6.73 -18.65 8.74
CA LYS A 59 -6.88 -17.90 10.00
C LYS A 59 -5.87 -16.75 10.15
N ARG A 60 -4.62 -16.94 9.70
CA ARG A 60 -3.58 -15.89 9.79
C ARG A 60 -3.87 -14.76 8.80
N ILE A 61 -4.23 -15.12 7.56
CA ILE A 61 -4.57 -14.14 6.52
C ILE A 61 -5.80 -13.34 6.93
N ALA A 62 -6.84 -14.01 7.44
CA ALA A 62 -8.04 -13.37 7.96
C ALA A 62 -7.75 -12.41 9.12
N ALA A 63 -6.84 -12.77 10.04
CA ALA A 63 -6.42 -11.89 11.12
C ALA A 63 -5.72 -10.62 10.61
N VAL A 64 -4.84 -10.76 9.60
CA VAL A 64 -4.17 -9.62 8.95
C VAL A 64 -5.18 -8.72 8.23
N ILE A 65 -6.12 -9.31 7.48
CA ILE A 65 -7.16 -8.54 6.79
C ILE A 65 -8.04 -7.77 7.78
N ARG A 66 -8.44 -8.39 8.90
CA ARG A 66 -9.18 -7.69 9.97
C ARG A 66 -8.37 -6.56 10.59
N PHE A 67 -7.07 -6.75 10.78
CA PHE A 67 -6.19 -5.71 11.29
C PHE A 67 -6.08 -4.52 10.32
N LEU A 68 -5.89 -4.80 9.03
CA LEU A 68 -5.86 -3.77 7.99
C LEU A 68 -7.19 -3.04 7.86
N MET A 69 -8.33 -3.74 7.97
CA MET A 69 -9.65 -3.12 8.03
C MET A 69 -9.81 -2.24 9.26
N GLY A 70 -9.30 -2.65 10.42
CA GLY A 70 -9.34 -1.82 11.63
C GLY A 70 -8.58 -0.51 11.45
N ILE A 71 -7.39 -0.55 10.84
CA ILE A 71 -6.62 0.65 10.50
C ILE A 71 -7.38 1.50 9.48
N ALA A 72 -7.90 0.87 8.43
CA ALA A 72 -8.67 1.57 7.40
C ALA A 72 -9.93 2.25 7.98
N ASP A 73 -10.66 1.59 8.86
CA ASP A 73 -11.84 2.14 9.56
C ASP A 73 -11.44 3.32 10.48
N THR A 74 -10.22 3.36 11.03
CA THR A 74 -9.74 4.52 11.82
C THR A 74 -9.34 5.73 10.97
N VAL A 75 -8.82 5.50 9.77
CA VAL A 75 -8.37 6.55 8.85
C VAL A 75 -9.51 7.05 7.97
N CYS A 76 -10.44 6.16 7.63
CA CYS A 76 -11.64 6.42 6.85
C CYS A 76 -12.86 6.24 7.76
N PRO A 77 -13.33 7.31 8.43
CA PRO A 77 -14.59 7.24 9.15
C PRO A 77 -15.70 6.90 8.14
N LEU A 78 -16.44 5.82 8.40
CA LEU A 78 -17.65 5.49 7.65
C LEU A 78 -18.57 6.72 7.66
N PRO A 79 -19.05 7.23 6.50
CA PRO A 79 -20.11 8.20 6.51
C PRO A 79 -21.29 7.54 7.22
N ALA A 80 -21.71 8.15 8.32
CA ALA A 80 -22.90 7.77 9.07
C ALA A 80 -24.14 7.81 8.18
#